data_AF-A0A1Z4C384-F1
#
_entry.id   AF-A0A1Z4C384-F1
#
_cell.length_a   1.000
_cell.length_b   1.000
_cell.length_c   1.000
_cell.angle_alpha   90.00
_cell.angle_beta   90.00
_cell.angle_gamma   90.00
#
_symmetry.space_group_name_H-M   'P 1'
#
loop_
_entity.id
_entity.type
_entity.pdbx_description
1 polymer ?
#
loop_
_entity_poly.entity_id
_entity_poly.type
_entity_poly.pdbx_seq_one_letter_code
_entity_poly.pdbx_strand_id
1 'polypeptide(L)'
;MQTLALLAIGFSLGTAVLLMLGNLLQPQTPQCPLAKAAGFLLLIGLAGIQILHLGVLTGQADGFHTVLYTAILYGIAPSFYFYSRQLVQAESVDPQHNLYHGIPLLVGVLLPQSLGVPGAFLVGSTYVAWLARVVYGLRGQRQRFRLELLALATLFAIALAVLVLGFIWPLLDERAFIISYSLLIGLALFATTLTLLRFPSITADVSEALQAAYAESTLKNIDKQAVLAQLAVLMAQDKLYKLETLNLGLLAEQLGLSPHQLSELINTEFQQGFSRYIRQLRVEEAKRLLLAEPQASVLAIGLSVGFNTQSNFYAAFRECVGMAPGQYRKNAA
;
A
#
# COMPACT_ATOMS: atom_id res chain seq x y z
N MET A 1 -24.09 5.73 32.14
CA MET A 1 -23.57 5.88 30.76
C MET A 1 -22.39 6.85 30.67
N GLN A 2 -22.47 8.05 31.26
CA GLN A 2 -21.36 9.03 31.23
C GLN A 2 -20.02 8.48 31.77
N THR A 3 -20.02 7.80 32.92
CA THR A 3 -18.80 7.19 33.47
C THR A 3 -18.14 6.20 32.50
N LEU A 4 -18.94 5.40 31.80
CA LEU A 4 -18.45 4.45 30.81
C LEU A 4 -17.83 5.18 29.59
N ALA A 5 -18.44 6.27 29.14
CA ALA A 5 -17.88 7.10 28.08
C ALA A 5 -16.55 7.74 28.49
N LEU A 6 -16.42 8.23 29.74
CA LEU A 6 -15.15 8.75 30.26
C LEU A 6 -14.05 7.69 30.30
N LEU A 7 -14.39 6.45 30.69
CA LEU A 7 -13.45 5.32 30.61
C LEU A 7 -13.06 5.00 29.17
N ALA A 8 -14.02 5.00 28.23
CA ALA A 8 -13.76 4.76 26.81
C ALA A 8 -12.88 5.85 26.19
N ILE A 9 -13.08 7.13 26.57
CA ILE A 9 -12.21 8.26 26.20
C ILE A 9 -10.79 7.98 26.68
N GLY A 10 -10.60 7.72 27.98
CA GLY A 10 -9.27 7.47 28.56
C GLY A 10 -8.56 6.28 27.90
N PHE A 11 -9.29 5.19 27.67
CA PHE A 11 -8.80 4.02 26.94
C PHE A 11 -8.38 4.39 25.50
N SER A 12 -9.20 5.17 24.80
CA SER A 12 -8.92 5.58 23.42
C SER A 12 -7.65 6.42 23.32
N LEU A 13 -7.45 7.37 24.24
CA LEU A 13 -6.26 8.22 24.27
C LEU A 13 -5.00 7.42 24.56
N GLY A 14 -5.03 6.54 25.58
CA GLY A 14 -3.90 5.67 25.90
C GLY A 14 -3.57 4.71 24.75
N THR A 15 -4.59 4.13 24.13
CA THR A 15 -4.43 3.23 22.98
C THR A 15 -3.84 3.94 21.78
N ALA A 16 -4.29 5.16 21.47
CA ALA A 16 -3.75 5.95 20.37
C ALA A 16 -2.25 6.21 20.55
N VAL A 17 -1.82 6.58 21.76
CA VAL A 17 -0.38 6.77 22.09
C VAL A 17 0.40 5.47 21.93
N LEU A 18 -0.11 4.35 22.46
CA LEU A 18 0.55 3.05 22.34
C LEU A 18 0.70 2.59 20.89
N LEU A 19 -0.34 2.77 20.07
CA LEU A 19 -0.30 2.43 18.63
C LEU A 19 0.67 3.35 17.87
N MET A 20 0.71 4.65 18.20
CA MET A 20 1.69 5.58 17.63
C MET A 20 3.13 5.16 17.97
N LEU A 21 3.41 4.86 19.24
CA LEU A 21 4.74 4.41 19.68
C LEU A 21 5.11 3.07 19.06
N GLY A 22 4.18 2.11 18.99
CA GLY A 22 4.39 0.83 18.31
C GLY A 22 4.80 1.02 16.85
N ASN A 23 4.18 1.97 16.14
CA ASN A 23 4.52 2.28 14.75
C ASN A 23 5.91 2.94 14.59
N LEU A 24 6.39 3.68 15.60
CA LEU A 24 7.75 4.26 15.62
C LEU A 24 8.83 3.22 15.93
N LEU A 25 8.53 2.27 16.83
CA LEU A 25 9.49 1.33 17.39
C LEU A 25 9.66 0.05 16.57
N GLN A 26 8.73 -0.27 15.67
CA GLN A 26 8.84 -1.46 14.83
C GLN A 26 10.02 -1.33 13.84
N PRO A 27 10.99 -2.27 13.84
CA PRO A 27 12.03 -2.35 12.81
C PRO A 27 11.35 -2.66 11.48
N GLN A 28 11.40 -1.70 10.55
CA GLN A 28 10.46 -1.67 9.44
C GLN A 28 10.81 -2.61 8.28
N THR A 29 9.83 -3.40 7.85
CA THR A 29 9.53 -3.58 6.42
C THR A 29 9.28 -2.19 5.82
N PRO A 30 9.90 -1.81 4.69
CA PRO A 30 9.88 -0.45 4.18
C PRO A 30 8.45 0.05 3.97
N GLN A 31 7.95 0.91 4.87
CA GLN A 31 6.66 1.55 4.69
C GLN A 31 6.81 2.90 3.98
N CYS A 32 5.90 3.18 3.04
CA CYS A 32 5.79 4.47 2.37
C CYS A 32 5.60 5.59 3.41
N PRO A 33 6.36 6.70 3.35
CA PRO A 33 6.28 7.78 4.34
C PRO A 33 4.87 8.38 4.45
N LEU A 34 4.11 8.38 3.34
CA LEU A 34 2.72 8.85 3.31
C LEU A 34 1.81 7.99 4.20
N ALA A 35 1.94 6.66 4.13
CA ALA A 35 1.11 5.75 4.90
C ALA A 35 1.39 5.86 6.40
N LYS A 36 2.66 6.04 6.79
CA LYS A 36 3.03 6.33 8.19
C LYS A 36 2.38 7.62 8.68
N ALA A 37 2.55 8.71 7.93
CA ALA A 37 1.97 9.99 8.28
C ALA A 37 0.45 9.90 8.39
N ALA A 38 -0.21 9.19 7.46
CA ALA A 38 -1.64 8.93 7.51
C ALA A 38 -2.06 8.15 8.76
N GLY A 39 -1.29 7.15 9.18
CA GLY A 39 -1.52 6.42 10.44
C GLY A 39 -1.45 7.32 11.68
N PHE A 40 -0.47 8.22 11.75
CA PHE A 40 -0.40 9.23 12.83
C PHE A 40 -1.58 10.19 12.78
N LEU A 41 -1.90 10.74 11.61
CA LEU A 41 -3.03 11.66 11.43
C LEU A 41 -4.36 11.01 11.82
N LEU A 42 -4.56 9.73 11.49
CA LEU A 42 -5.73 8.97 11.90
C LEU A 42 -5.85 8.91 13.44
N LEU A 43 -4.78 8.52 14.12
CA LEU A 43 -4.76 8.37 15.58
C LEU A 43 -4.85 9.73 16.29
N ILE A 44 -4.20 10.77 15.77
CA ILE A 44 -4.31 12.14 16.27
C ILE A 44 -5.74 12.66 16.10
N GLY A 45 -6.38 12.39 14.95
CA GLY A 45 -7.76 12.78 14.70
C GLY A 45 -8.74 12.12 15.67
N LEU A 46 -8.64 10.79 15.85
CA LEU A 46 -9.47 10.05 16.81
C LEU A 46 -9.26 10.53 18.25
N ALA A 47 -8.00 10.75 18.65
CA ALA A 47 -7.68 11.31 19.96
C ALA A 47 -8.24 12.74 20.13
N GLY A 48 -8.13 13.57 19.09
CA GLY A 48 -8.68 14.93 19.08
C GLY A 48 -10.19 14.96 19.29
N ILE A 49 -10.95 14.07 18.62
CA ILE A 49 -12.40 13.93 18.85
C ILE A 49 -12.68 13.52 20.29
N GLN A 50 -11.94 12.55 20.85
CA GLN A 50 -12.14 12.12 22.24
C GLN A 50 -11.78 13.21 23.27
N ILE A 51 -10.79 14.07 22.97
CA ILE A 51 -10.47 15.24 23.81
C ILE A 51 -11.61 16.26 23.78
N LEU A 52 -12.16 16.55 22.59
CA LEU A 52 -13.32 17.44 22.46
C LEU A 52 -14.53 16.88 23.21
N HIS A 53 -14.81 15.59 23.06
CA HIS A 53 -15.86 14.90 23.82
C HIS A 53 -15.65 14.99 25.33
N LEU A 54 -14.41 14.80 25.81
CA LEU A 54 -14.08 14.97 27.22
C LEU A 54 -14.43 16.37 27.70
N GLY A 55 -14.01 17.41 26.96
CA GLY A 55 -14.30 18.80 27.28
C GLY A 55 -15.80 19.08 27.39
N VAL A 56 -16.63 18.54 26.48
CA VAL A 56 -18.08 18.72 26.56
C VAL A 56 -18.68 17.97 27.76
N LEU A 57 -18.24 16.74 28.02
CA LEU A 57 -18.76 15.94 29.14
C LEU A 57 -18.37 16.52 30.51
N THR A 58 -17.24 17.22 30.61
CA THR A 58 -16.79 17.92 31.83
C THR A 58 -17.26 19.38 31.92
N GLY A 59 -17.94 19.89 30.88
CA GLY A 59 -18.44 21.27 30.84
C GLY A 59 -17.36 22.33 30.59
N GLN A 60 -16.24 21.93 29.99
CA GLN A 60 -15.08 22.78 29.71
C GLN A 60 -14.98 23.23 28.23
N ALA A 61 -15.80 22.66 27.35
CA ALA A 61 -15.78 23.00 25.92
C ALA A 61 -17.20 23.17 25.38
N ASP A 62 -17.33 24.06 24.40
CA ASP A 62 -18.51 24.12 23.56
C ASP A 62 -18.61 22.85 22.72
N GLY A 63 -19.84 22.47 22.42
CA GLY A 63 -20.26 21.25 21.76
C GLY A 63 -19.58 20.83 20.46
N PHE A 64 -20.14 19.82 19.78
CA PHE A 64 -19.62 19.37 18.47
C PHE A 64 -19.89 20.37 17.32
N HIS A 65 -20.40 21.56 17.64
CA HIS A 65 -20.75 22.65 16.74
C HIS A 65 -19.57 23.53 16.29
N THR A 66 -18.35 23.03 16.36
CA THR A 66 -17.17 23.80 15.94
C THR A 66 -16.68 23.35 14.56
N VAL A 67 -16.14 24.31 13.80
CA VAL A 67 -15.47 24.03 12.52
C VAL A 67 -14.32 23.05 12.73
N LEU A 68 -13.60 23.18 13.86
CA LEU A 68 -12.53 22.27 14.25
C LEU A 68 -13.01 20.82 14.39
N TYR A 69 -14.14 20.59 15.05
CA TYR A 69 -14.72 19.25 15.21
C TYR A 69 -14.99 18.59 13.85
N THR A 70 -15.64 19.34 12.95
CA THR A 70 -15.97 18.85 11.61
C THR A 70 -14.71 18.63 10.76
N ALA A 71 -13.74 19.55 10.81
CA ALA A 71 -12.48 19.40 10.10
C ALA A 71 -11.70 18.14 10.53
N ILE A 72 -11.66 17.84 11.84
CA ILE A 72 -11.04 16.62 12.35
C ILE A 72 -11.78 15.38 11.83
N LEU A 73 -13.13 15.37 11.87
CA LEU A 73 -13.93 14.25 11.37
C LEU A 73 -13.66 13.94 9.89
N TYR A 74 -13.61 14.96 9.04
CA TYR A 74 -13.33 14.77 7.62
C TYR A 74 -11.86 14.44 7.33
N GLY A 75 -10.94 14.71 8.26
CA GLY A 75 -9.54 14.27 8.17
C GLY A 75 -9.35 12.78 8.48
N ILE A 76 -10.13 12.23 9.42
CA ILE A 76 -10.01 10.82 9.87
C ILE A 76 -10.19 9.84 8.71
N ALA A 77 -11.20 10.04 7.87
CA ALA A 77 -11.57 9.07 6.83
C ALA A 77 -10.50 8.95 5.70
N PRO A 78 -9.98 10.03 5.10
CA PRO A 78 -8.83 9.95 4.19
C PRO A 78 -7.56 9.41 4.85
N SER A 79 -7.27 9.77 6.11
CA SER A 79 -6.14 9.21 6.85
C SER A 79 -6.25 7.68 7.00
N PHE A 80 -7.44 7.18 7.31
CA PHE A 80 -7.72 5.75 7.33
C PHE A 80 -7.50 5.09 5.95
N TYR A 81 -7.97 5.71 4.89
CA TYR A 81 -7.76 5.21 3.53
C TYR A 81 -6.27 5.13 3.16
N PHE A 82 -5.50 6.20 3.35
CA PHE A 82 -4.07 6.20 2.98
C PHE A 82 -3.26 5.23 3.84
N TYR A 83 -3.61 5.07 5.12
CA TYR A 83 -2.99 4.08 5.98
C TYR A 83 -3.31 2.64 5.52
N SER A 84 -4.60 2.34 5.30
CA SER A 84 -5.04 0.99 4.91
C SER A 84 -4.68 0.63 3.46
N ARG A 85 -4.58 1.61 2.55
CA ARG A 85 -4.24 1.37 1.15
C ARG A 85 -2.87 0.75 0.98
N GLN A 86 -1.89 1.14 1.79
CA GLN A 86 -0.57 0.52 1.71
C GLN A 86 -0.61 -0.98 2.08
N LEU A 87 -1.51 -1.36 2.99
CA LEU A 87 -1.75 -2.76 3.33
C LEU A 87 -2.42 -3.52 2.19
N VAL A 88 -3.10 -2.80 1.29
CA VAL A 88 -4.06 -3.37 0.36
C VAL A 88 -3.61 -3.34 -1.11
N GLN A 89 -2.79 -2.37 -1.50
CA GLN A 89 -2.37 -2.16 -2.88
C GLN A 89 -0.85 -2.07 -2.98
N ALA A 90 -0.27 -2.84 -3.88
CA ALA A 90 1.09 -2.64 -4.36
C ALA A 90 1.14 -1.36 -5.22
N GLU A 91 1.40 -0.21 -4.57
CA GLU A 91 1.98 1.04 -5.09
C GLU A 91 1.79 1.45 -6.57
N SER A 92 0.60 1.29 -7.18
CA SER A 92 0.39 1.62 -8.60
C SER A 92 -0.76 2.58 -8.91
N VAL A 93 -1.23 3.40 -7.96
CA VAL A 93 -2.19 4.47 -8.29
C VAL A 93 -1.44 5.78 -8.55
N ASP A 94 -1.74 6.37 -9.70
CA ASP A 94 -1.31 7.70 -10.12
C ASP A 94 -1.47 8.74 -9.00
N PRO A 95 -0.40 9.50 -8.65
CA PRO A 95 -0.44 10.56 -7.64
C PRO A 95 -1.60 11.55 -7.80
N GLN A 96 -2.08 11.81 -9.02
CA GLN A 96 -3.20 12.74 -9.26
C GLN A 96 -4.52 12.24 -8.65
N HIS A 97 -4.74 10.93 -8.65
CA HIS A 97 -5.95 10.33 -8.06
C HIS A 97 -5.96 10.44 -6.52
N ASN A 98 -4.79 10.62 -5.88
CA ASN A 98 -4.72 10.84 -4.43
C ASN A 98 -5.38 12.16 -4.02
N LEU A 99 -5.41 13.16 -4.91
CA LEU A 99 -5.97 14.48 -4.63
C LEU A 99 -7.49 14.41 -4.39
N TYR A 100 -8.19 13.47 -5.02
CA TYR A 100 -9.64 13.30 -4.83
C TYR A 100 -10.01 12.94 -3.39
N HIS A 101 -9.12 12.28 -2.65
CA HIS A 101 -9.35 11.94 -1.24
C HIS A 101 -9.24 13.14 -0.30
N GLY A 102 -8.71 14.28 -0.77
CA GLY A 102 -8.73 15.56 -0.05
C GLY A 102 -10.04 16.35 -0.22
N ILE A 103 -10.85 16.03 -1.24
CA ILE A 103 -12.12 16.73 -1.52
C ILE A 103 -13.09 16.69 -0.33
N PRO A 104 -13.30 15.54 0.35
CA PRO A 104 -14.19 15.49 1.50
C PRO A 104 -13.82 16.50 2.60
N LEU A 105 -12.53 16.74 2.85
CA LEU A 105 -12.08 17.73 3.83
C LEU A 105 -12.44 19.16 3.41
N LEU A 106 -12.22 19.50 2.14
CA LEU A 106 -12.52 20.83 1.61
C LEU A 106 -14.03 21.10 1.57
N VAL A 107 -14.82 20.13 1.12
CA VAL A 107 -16.27 20.26 1.03
C VAL A 107 -16.91 20.20 2.41
N GLY A 108 -16.46 19.29 3.28
CA GLY A 108 -17.03 19.05 4.59
C GLY A 108 -16.98 20.23 5.54
N VAL A 109 -15.91 21.04 5.48
CA VAL A 109 -15.76 22.27 6.27
C VAL A 109 -16.73 23.38 5.83
N LEU A 110 -17.19 23.33 4.57
CA LEU A 110 -18.12 24.31 4.00
C LEU A 110 -19.59 23.92 4.18
N LEU A 111 -19.86 22.65 4.55
CA LEU A 111 -21.23 22.17 4.74
C LEU A 111 -21.86 22.76 6.01
N PRO A 112 -23.18 23.03 6.00
CA PRO A 112 -23.93 23.30 7.23
C PRO A 112 -23.69 22.19 8.25
N GLN A 113 -23.57 22.55 9.52
CA GLN A 113 -23.25 21.59 10.59
C GLN A 113 -24.21 20.40 10.67
N SER A 114 -25.48 20.62 10.30
CA SER A 114 -26.49 19.57 10.26
C SER A 114 -26.20 18.46 9.26
N LEU A 115 -25.48 18.78 8.19
CA LEU A 115 -25.02 17.85 7.17
C LEU A 115 -23.55 17.47 7.34
N GLY A 116 -22.76 18.29 8.02
CA GLY A 116 -21.34 18.08 8.25
C GLY A 116 -21.03 16.74 8.92
N VAL A 117 -21.64 16.48 10.09
CA VAL A 117 -21.45 15.24 10.86
C VAL A 117 -21.90 13.98 10.09
N PRO A 118 -23.15 13.86 9.59
CA PRO A 118 -23.57 12.68 8.84
C PRO A 118 -22.78 12.50 7.54
N GLY A 119 -22.38 13.58 6.88
CA GLY A 119 -21.52 13.53 5.69
C GLY A 119 -20.14 12.94 6.01
N ALA A 120 -19.51 13.32 7.13
CA ALA A 120 -18.22 12.77 7.52
C ALA A 120 -18.31 11.26 7.82
N PHE A 121 -19.38 10.84 8.49
CA PHE A 121 -19.61 9.42 8.80
C PHE A 121 -19.95 8.60 7.55
N LEU A 122 -20.66 9.19 6.58
CA LEU A 122 -20.90 8.57 5.29
C LEU A 122 -19.58 8.33 4.56
N VAL A 123 -18.72 9.34 4.47
CA VAL A 123 -17.38 9.23 3.86
C VAL A 123 -16.56 8.15 4.59
N GLY A 124 -16.50 8.18 5.91
CA GLY A 124 -15.82 7.14 6.70
C GLY A 124 -16.34 5.73 6.43
N SER A 125 -17.65 5.56 6.40
CA SER A 125 -18.30 4.27 6.15
C SER A 125 -18.00 3.74 4.74
N THR A 126 -17.90 4.60 3.74
CA THR A 126 -17.53 4.18 2.37
C THR A 126 -16.11 3.59 2.30
N TYR A 127 -15.13 4.18 3.00
CA TYR A 127 -13.77 3.61 3.05
C TYR A 127 -13.70 2.31 3.84
N VAL A 128 -14.45 2.18 4.93
CA VAL A 128 -14.53 0.90 5.66
C VAL A 128 -15.19 -0.17 4.79
N ALA A 129 -16.26 0.16 4.05
CA ALA A 129 -16.90 -0.74 3.11
C ALA A 129 -15.96 -1.18 1.97
N TRP A 130 -15.17 -0.24 1.44
CA TRP A 130 -14.13 -0.53 0.45
C TRP A 130 -13.11 -1.52 0.99
N LEU A 131 -12.54 -1.27 2.17
CA LEU A 131 -11.57 -2.18 2.79
C LEU A 131 -12.17 -3.58 3.03
N ALA A 132 -13.40 -3.62 3.56
CA ALA A 132 -14.11 -4.87 3.80
C ALA A 132 -14.32 -5.68 2.50
N ARG A 133 -14.70 -5.01 1.40
CA ARG A 133 -14.85 -5.63 0.08
C ARG A 133 -13.52 -6.22 -0.41
N VAL A 134 -12.41 -5.50 -0.26
CA VAL A 134 -11.11 -5.97 -0.73
C VAL A 134 -10.66 -7.20 0.06
N VAL A 135 -10.71 -7.15 1.39
CA VAL A 135 -10.30 -8.31 2.20
C VAL A 135 -11.24 -9.50 2.03
N TYR A 136 -12.55 -9.28 1.82
CA TYR A 136 -13.48 -10.35 1.48
C TYR A 136 -13.13 -11.07 0.17
N GLY A 137 -12.56 -10.35 -0.81
CA GLY A 137 -12.06 -10.94 -2.06
C GLY A 137 -10.97 -11.99 -1.84
N LEU A 138 -10.19 -11.87 -0.77
CA LEU A 138 -9.09 -12.77 -0.42
C LEU A 138 -9.53 -14.07 0.24
N ARG A 139 -10.83 -14.28 0.44
CA ARG A 139 -11.39 -15.42 1.19
C ARG A 139 -10.91 -16.79 0.73
N GLY A 140 -10.65 -16.94 -0.56
CA GLY A 140 -10.23 -18.21 -1.15
C GLY A 140 -8.75 -18.55 -0.90
N GLN A 141 -7.95 -17.59 -0.46
CA GLN A 141 -6.50 -17.72 -0.36
C GLN A 141 -5.99 -17.90 1.08
N ARG A 142 -6.86 -17.90 2.11
CA ARG A 142 -6.41 -17.85 3.52
C ARG A 142 -7.03 -18.94 4.40
N GLN A 143 -6.18 -19.66 5.15
CA GLN A 143 -6.61 -20.72 6.08
C GLN A 143 -7.34 -20.18 7.33
N ARG A 144 -7.06 -18.94 7.76
CA ARG A 144 -7.66 -18.30 8.96
C ARG A 144 -8.77 -17.29 8.65
N PHE A 145 -9.28 -17.30 7.41
CA PHE A 145 -10.18 -16.29 6.89
C PHE A 145 -11.41 -15.99 7.76
N ARG A 146 -11.97 -16.99 8.46
CA ARG A 146 -13.17 -16.81 9.29
C ARG A 146 -12.99 -15.78 10.42
N LEU A 147 -11.84 -15.77 11.10
CA LEU A 147 -11.61 -14.86 12.23
C LEU A 147 -11.32 -13.43 11.77
N GLU A 148 -10.58 -13.30 10.67
CA GLU A 148 -10.32 -12.00 10.02
C GLU A 148 -11.61 -11.38 9.49
N LEU A 149 -12.48 -12.21 8.90
CA LEU A 149 -13.80 -11.77 8.46
C LEU A 149 -14.67 -11.32 9.64
N LEU A 150 -14.59 -11.98 10.80
CA LEU A 150 -15.31 -11.54 12.01
C LEU A 150 -14.79 -10.19 12.52
N ALA A 151 -13.47 -9.98 12.54
CA ALA A 151 -12.88 -8.70 12.93
C ALA A 151 -13.33 -7.57 11.99
N LEU A 152 -13.30 -7.81 10.67
CA LEU A 152 -13.77 -6.85 9.67
C LEU A 152 -15.28 -6.61 9.75
N ALA A 153 -16.08 -7.66 9.95
CA ALA A 153 -17.52 -7.54 10.13
C ALA A 153 -17.85 -6.70 11.37
N THR A 154 -17.07 -6.86 12.45
CA THR A 154 -17.20 -6.05 13.67
C THR A 154 -16.89 -4.58 13.39
N LEU A 155 -15.77 -4.28 12.73
CA LEU A 155 -15.43 -2.90 12.36
C LEU A 155 -16.45 -2.28 11.40
N PHE A 156 -16.96 -3.05 10.44
CA PHE A 156 -18.01 -2.62 9.52
C PHE A 156 -19.33 -2.35 10.25
N ALA A 157 -19.72 -3.21 11.20
CA ALA A 157 -20.91 -3.00 12.02
C ALA A 157 -20.79 -1.73 12.89
N ILE A 158 -19.60 -1.46 13.45
CA ILE A 158 -19.33 -0.22 14.19
C ILE A 158 -19.41 0.99 13.25
N ALA A 159 -18.85 0.92 12.04
CA ALA A 159 -18.96 2.00 11.06
C ALA A 159 -20.42 2.29 10.69
N LEU A 160 -21.23 1.24 10.49
CA LEU A 160 -22.67 1.39 10.25
C LEU A 160 -23.39 2.01 11.46
N ALA A 161 -23.04 1.61 12.69
CA ALA A 161 -23.60 2.21 13.90
C ALA A 161 -23.24 3.69 14.03
N VAL A 162 -22.00 4.08 13.69
CA VAL A 162 -21.56 5.48 13.63
C VAL A 162 -22.35 6.24 12.54
N LEU A 163 -22.55 5.65 11.37
CA LEU A 163 -23.34 6.25 10.30
C LEU A 163 -24.79 6.51 10.74
N VAL A 164 -25.44 5.51 11.33
CA VAL A 164 -26.79 5.64 11.88
C VAL A 164 -26.83 6.73 12.95
N LEU A 165 -25.86 6.73 13.87
CA LEU A 165 -25.73 7.77 14.90
C LEU A 165 -25.64 9.17 14.28
N GLY A 166 -24.92 9.31 13.16
CA GLY A 166 -24.87 10.53 12.37
C GLY A 166 -26.24 10.94 11.83
N PHE A 167 -27.05 10.04 11.27
CA PHE A 167 -28.35 10.44 10.74
C PHE A 167 -29.39 10.75 11.80
N ILE A 168 -29.32 10.08 12.96
CA ILE A 168 -30.26 10.30 14.07
C ILE A 168 -29.82 11.42 15.02
N TRP A 169 -28.64 12.02 14.82
CA TRP A 169 -28.10 13.07 15.70
C TRP A 169 -29.11 14.20 16.00
N PRO A 170 -29.93 14.70 15.04
CA PRO A 170 -30.89 15.78 15.31
C PRO A 170 -32.03 15.37 16.26
N LEU A 171 -32.21 14.07 16.48
CA LEU A 171 -33.22 13.51 17.39
C LEU A 171 -32.65 13.23 18.78
N LEU A 172 -31.33 13.37 18.96
CA LEU A 172 -30.64 13.11 20.22
C LEU A 172 -30.31 14.42 20.92
N ASP A 173 -30.30 14.40 22.24
CA ASP A 173 -29.60 15.44 22.99
C ASP A 173 -28.10 15.34 22.72
N GLU A 174 -27.42 16.49 22.72
CA GLU A 174 -25.99 16.59 22.41
C GLU A 174 -25.14 15.66 23.31
N ARG A 175 -25.48 15.56 24.60
CA ARG A 175 -24.75 14.70 25.53
C ARG A 175 -24.91 13.23 25.17
N ALA A 176 -26.11 12.76 24.81
CA ALA A 176 -26.30 11.37 24.38
C ALA A 176 -25.56 11.06 23.08
N PHE A 177 -25.54 11.99 22.11
CA PHE A 177 -24.74 11.82 20.90
C PHE A 177 -23.26 11.64 21.23
N ILE A 178 -22.69 12.52 22.04
CA ILE A 178 -21.27 12.47 22.45
C ILE A 178 -20.96 11.18 23.19
N ILE A 179 -21.76 10.80 24.20
CA ILE A 179 -21.58 9.55 24.95
C ILE A 179 -21.58 8.36 23.99
N SER A 180 -22.57 8.28 23.10
CA SER A 180 -22.70 7.17 22.15
C SER A 180 -21.50 7.10 21.20
N TYR A 181 -21.05 8.25 20.70
CA TYR A 181 -19.95 8.29 19.75
C TYR A 181 -18.60 7.98 20.42
N SER A 182 -18.32 8.50 21.62
CA SER A 182 -17.12 8.17 22.39
C SER A 182 -17.01 6.67 22.67
N LEU A 183 -18.13 6.01 22.98
CA LEU A 183 -18.19 4.56 23.18
C LEU A 183 -17.91 3.78 21.89
N LEU A 184 -18.45 4.21 20.75
CA LEU A 184 -18.20 3.57 19.46
C LEU A 184 -16.72 3.69 19.03
N ILE A 185 -16.08 4.85 19.25
CA ILE A 185 -14.64 5.02 19.01
C ILE A 185 -13.83 4.08 19.91
N GLY A 186 -14.15 4.04 21.21
CA GLY A 186 -13.49 3.15 22.16
C GLY A 186 -13.63 1.67 21.78
N LEU A 187 -14.83 1.26 21.35
CA LEU A 187 -15.10 -0.09 20.88
C LEU A 187 -14.33 -0.43 19.60
N ALA A 188 -14.23 0.51 18.64
CA ALA A 188 -13.45 0.33 17.41
C ALA A 188 -11.95 0.14 17.71
N LEU A 189 -11.39 0.98 18.59
CA LEU A 189 -9.99 0.86 19.01
C LEU A 189 -9.74 -0.43 19.78
N PHE A 190 -10.67 -0.84 20.66
CA PHE A 190 -10.59 -2.11 21.37
C PHE A 190 -10.64 -3.31 20.43
N ALA A 191 -11.58 -3.33 19.47
CA ALA A 191 -11.66 -4.38 18.47
C ALA A 191 -10.39 -4.44 17.61
N THR A 192 -9.83 -3.29 17.25
CA THR A 192 -8.58 -3.19 16.47
C THR A 192 -7.39 -3.72 17.26
N THR A 193 -7.20 -3.29 18.52
CA THR A 193 -6.08 -3.77 19.34
C THR A 193 -6.20 -5.26 19.65
N LEU A 194 -7.40 -5.74 19.95
CA LEU A 194 -7.64 -7.17 20.16
C LEU A 194 -7.30 -7.99 18.91
N THR A 195 -7.65 -7.48 17.73
CA THR A 195 -7.31 -8.12 16.45
C THR A 195 -5.80 -8.17 16.25
N LEU A 196 -5.09 -7.06 16.48
CA LEU A 196 -3.63 -7.00 16.34
C LEU A 196 -2.90 -7.87 17.37
N LEU A 197 -3.39 -7.95 18.61
CA LEU A 197 -2.83 -8.81 19.66
C LEU A 197 -3.06 -10.30 19.36
N ARG A 198 -4.24 -10.65 18.83
CA ARG A 198 -4.58 -12.03 18.51
C ARG A 198 -3.91 -12.51 17.21
N PHE A 199 -3.70 -11.60 16.26
CA PHE A 199 -3.12 -11.88 14.95
C PHE A 199 -2.03 -10.86 14.59
N PRO A 200 -0.83 -10.96 15.22
CA PRO A 200 0.24 -9.99 15.01
C PRO A 200 0.70 -9.86 13.55
N SER A 201 0.56 -10.93 12.75
CA SER A 201 0.96 -10.94 11.35
C SER A 201 -0.14 -10.51 10.38
N ILE A 202 -1.38 -10.24 10.82
CA ILE A 202 -2.57 -10.03 9.96
C ILE A 202 -2.34 -9.03 8.82
N THR A 203 -1.56 -7.97 9.06
CA THR A 203 -1.24 -6.94 8.07
C THR A 203 -0.30 -7.46 6.98
N ALA A 204 0.76 -8.19 7.34
CA ALA A 204 1.69 -8.81 6.40
C ALA A 204 0.99 -9.89 5.57
N ASP A 205 0.26 -10.74 6.27
CA ASP A 205 -0.63 -11.79 5.81
C ASP A 205 -1.65 -11.34 4.74
N VAL A 206 -2.30 -10.18 4.94
CA VAL A 206 -3.25 -9.58 4.00
C VAL A 206 -2.53 -8.98 2.79
N SER A 207 -1.40 -8.31 3.02
CA SER A 207 -0.57 -7.72 1.96
C SER A 207 -0.03 -8.79 1.00
N GLU A 208 0.51 -9.89 1.54
CA GLU A 208 1.01 -11.02 0.75
C GLU A 208 -0.08 -11.67 -0.08
N ALA A 209 -1.26 -11.94 0.51
CA ALA A 209 -2.40 -12.48 -0.21
C ALA A 209 -2.88 -11.53 -1.32
N LEU A 210 -2.84 -10.21 -1.11
CA LEU A 210 -3.21 -9.24 -2.15
C LEU A 210 -2.21 -9.20 -3.28
N GLN A 211 -0.92 -9.30 -2.98
CA GLN A 211 0.11 -9.42 -4.02
C GLN A 211 -0.08 -10.70 -4.84
N ALA A 212 -0.39 -11.82 -4.19
CA ALA A 212 -0.66 -13.08 -4.86
C ALA A 212 -1.94 -13.02 -5.73
N ALA A 213 -3.06 -12.50 -5.20
CA ALA A 213 -4.30 -12.33 -5.93
C ALA A 213 -4.16 -11.36 -7.11
N TYR A 214 -3.42 -10.27 -6.90
CA TYR A 214 -3.11 -9.32 -7.94
C TYR A 214 -2.29 -9.98 -9.04
N ALA A 215 -1.24 -10.74 -8.68
CA ALA A 215 -0.41 -11.42 -9.66
C ALA A 215 -1.18 -12.50 -10.45
N GLU A 216 -2.06 -13.24 -9.76
CA GLU A 216 -2.96 -14.18 -10.41
C GLU A 216 -3.89 -13.46 -11.40
N SER A 217 -4.42 -12.27 -11.04
CA SER A 217 -5.36 -11.51 -11.88
C SER A 217 -4.72 -10.90 -13.13
N THR A 218 -3.53 -10.30 -13.00
CA THR A 218 -2.80 -9.66 -14.09
C THR A 218 -2.43 -10.67 -15.18
N LEU A 219 -2.09 -11.89 -14.77
CA LEU A 219 -1.67 -12.98 -15.66
C LEU A 219 -2.78 -13.96 -16.03
N LYS A 220 -4.01 -13.80 -15.50
CA LYS A 220 -5.11 -14.77 -15.66
C LYS A 220 -5.56 -14.98 -17.10
N ASN A 221 -5.43 -13.95 -17.93
CA ASN A 221 -5.85 -13.96 -19.33
C ASN A 221 -4.68 -14.15 -20.30
N ILE A 222 -3.51 -14.56 -19.79
CA ILE A 222 -2.31 -14.77 -20.59
C ILE A 222 -1.95 -16.25 -20.56
N ASP A 223 -1.71 -16.81 -21.74
CA ASP A 223 -1.04 -18.10 -21.84
C ASP A 223 0.45 -17.91 -21.47
N LYS A 224 0.75 -18.11 -20.17
CA LYS A 224 2.11 -17.93 -19.63
C LYS A 224 3.14 -18.78 -20.37
N GLN A 225 2.79 -20.01 -20.76
CA GLN A 225 3.73 -20.90 -21.43
C GLN A 225 4.05 -20.41 -22.84
N ALA A 226 3.02 -19.99 -23.60
CA ALA A 226 3.22 -19.41 -24.93
C ALA A 226 4.07 -18.13 -24.87
N VAL A 227 3.78 -17.24 -23.91
CA VAL A 227 4.55 -15.99 -23.74
C VAL A 227 5.99 -16.25 -23.31
N LEU A 228 6.24 -17.18 -22.39
CA LEU A 228 7.60 -17.54 -21.98
C LEU A 228 8.40 -18.18 -23.14
N ALA A 229 7.74 -18.99 -23.96
CA ALA A 229 8.36 -19.54 -25.17
C ALA A 229 8.73 -18.41 -26.15
N GLN A 230 7.82 -17.45 -26.37
CA GLN A 230 8.08 -16.30 -27.23
C GLN A 230 9.20 -15.40 -26.68
N LEU A 231 9.21 -15.14 -25.37
CA LEU A 231 10.28 -14.40 -24.71
C LEU A 231 11.64 -15.09 -24.90
N ALA A 232 11.68 -16.42 -24.74
CA ALA A 232 12.90 -17.19 -24.95
C ALA A 232 13.40 -17.06 -26.41
N VAL A 233 12.51 -17.06 -27.40
CA VAL A 233 12.86 -16.83 -28.81
C VAL A 233 13.44 -15.42 -29.02
N LEU A 234 12.75 -14.38 -28.54
CA LEU A 234 13.19 -12.98 -28.66
C LEU A 234 14.57 -12.75 -28.01
N MET A 235 14.86 -13.44 -26.90
CA MET A 235 16.14 -13.31 -26.21
C MET A 235 17.22 -14.18 -26.85
N ALA A 236 16.94 -15.44 -27.21
CA ALA A 236 17.96 -16.37 -27.70
C ALA A 236 18.28 -16.19 -29.19
N GLN A 237 17.26 -16.03 -30.03
CA GLN A 237 17.39 -15.95 -31.48
C GLN A 237 17.59 -14.52 -31.95
N ASP A 238 16.65 -13.64 -31.61
CA ASP A 238 16.67 -12.25 -32.08
C ASP A 238 17.62 -11.36 -31.25
N LYS A 239 18.08 -11.88 -30.10
CA LYS A 239 19.02 -11.21 -29.19
C LYS A 239 18.58 -9.78 -28.88
N LEU A 240 17.28 -9.56 -28.64
CA LEU A 240 16.72 -8.23 -28.36
C LEU A 240 17.45 -7.49 -27.24
N TYR A 241 18.05 -8.22 -26.28
CA TYR A 241 18.89 -7.63 -25.24
C TYR A 241 20.04 -6.76 -25.79
N LYS A 242 20.52 -6.97 -27.02
CA LYS A 242 21.56 -6.13 -27.65
C LYS A 242 21.06 -4.76 -28.09
N LEU A 243 19.75 -4.58 -28.21
CA LEU A 243 19.17 -3.30 -28.59
C LEU A 243 19.34 -2.30 -27.45
N GLU A 244 20.05 -1.21 -27.71
CA GLU A 244 20.33 -0.16 -26.74
C GLU A 244 19.04 0.48 -26.19
N THR A 245 18.05 0.65 -27.06
CA THR A 245 16.75 1.27 -26.76
C THR A 245 15.79 0.32 -26.06
N LEU A 246 16.14 -0.96 -25.87
CA LEU A 246 15.26 -1.95 -25.24
C LEU A 246 14.84 -1.48 -23.85
N ASN A 247 13.54 -1.36 -23.67
CA ASN A 247 12.91 -1.07 -22.39
C ASN A 247 11.72 -2.01 -22.16
N LEU A 248 11.18 -1.98 -20.95
CA LEU A 248 10.09 -2.85 -20.53
C LEU A 248 8.85 -2.69 -21.44
N GLY A 249 8.54 -1.46 -21.88
CA GLY A 249 7.39 -1.19 -22.74
C GLY A 249 7.54 -1.80 -24.12
N LEU A 250 8.71 -1.64 -24.74
CA LEU A 250 9.01 -2.23 -26.05
C LEU A 250 8.94 -3.77 -26.01
N LEU A 251 9.52 -4.40 -24.99
CA LEU A 251 9.44 -5.86 -24.90
C LEU A 251 8.01 -6.34 -24.61
N ALA A 252 7.25 -5.59 -23.82
CA ALA A 252 5.86 -5.92 -23.54
C ALA A 252 5.00 -5.86 -24.81
N GLU A 253 5.19 -4.83 -25.63
CA GLU A 253 4.53 -4.70 -26.93
C GLU A 253 4.83 -5.89 -27.86
N GLN A 254 6.10 -6.32 -27.93
CA GLN A 254 6.50 -7.49 -28.73
C GLN A 254 5.86 -8.81 -28.25
N LEU A 255 5.52 -8.89 -26.97
CA LEU A 255 4.88 -10.05 -26.35
C LEU A 255 3.35 -9.93 -26.28
N GLY A 256 2.77 -8.85 -26.82
CA GLY A 256 1.33 -8.59 -26.71
C GLY A 256 0.86 -8.34 -25.27
N LEU A 257 1.74 -7.85 -24.41
CA LEU A 257 1.50 -7.59 -22.99
C LEU A 257 1.47 -6.11 -22.68
N SER A 258 0.82 -5.76 -21.56
CA SER A 258 1.10 -4.48 -20.90
C SER A 258 2.48 -4.50 -20.23
N PRO A 259 3.16 -3.35 -20.07
CA PRO A 259 4.43 -3.27 -19.34
C PRO A 259 4.34 -3.86 -17.93
N HIS A 260 3.17 -3.70 -17.31
CA HIS A 260 2.89 -4.22 -15.98
C HIS A 260 2.88 -5.76 -15.95
N GLN A 261 2.15 -6.39 -16.88
CA GLN A 261 2.13 -7.85 -17.04
C GLN A 261 3.52 -8.43 -17.30
N LEU A 262 4.34 -7.78 -18.13
CA LEU A 262 5.68 -8.25 -18.40
C LEU A 262 6.59 -8.14 -17.17
N SER A 263 6.55 -7.01 -16.45
CA SER A 263 7.34 -6.83 -15.23
C SER A 263 7.02 -7.91 -14.20
N GLU A 264 5.72 -8.19 -14.04
CA GLU A 264 5.24 -9.22 -13.14
C GLU A 264 5.68 -10.62 -13.57
N LEU A 265 5.51 -10.98 -14.85
CA LEU A 265 5.97 -12.24 -15.41
C LEU A 265 7.48 -12.45 -15.16
N ILE A 266 8.30 -11.43 -15.42
CA ILE A 266 9.75 -11.52 -15.23
C ILE A 266 10.11 -11.72 -13.75
N ASN A 267 9.48 -10.96 -12.85
CA ASN A 267 9.71 -11.10 -11.42
C ASN A 267 9.30 -12.48 -10.90
N THR A 268 8.15 -13.01 -11.32
CA THR A 268 7.64 -14.30 -10.85
C THR A 268 8.49 -15.46 -11.38
N GLU A 269 8.84 -15.45 -12.66
CA GLU A 269 9.50 -16.59 -13.31
C GLU A 269 11.03 -16.58 -13.12
N PHE A 270 11.65 -15.39 -13.05
CA PHE A 270 13.11 -15.26 -12.94
C PHE A 270 13.59 -14.71 -11.59
N GLN A 271 12.68 -14.37 -10.67
CA GLN A 271 13.00 -13.87 -9.32
C GLN A 271 13.89 -12.61 -9.34
N GLN A 272 13.71 -11.76 -10.36
CA GLN A 272 14.47 -10.53 -10.53
C GLN A 272 13.71 -9.53 -11.41
N GLY A 273 14.04 -8.24 -11.29
CA GLY A 273 13.46 -7.19 -12.14
C GLY A 273 14.01 -7.18 -13.57
N PHE A 274 13.22 -6.63 -14.50
CA PHE A 274 13.54 -6.53 -15.94
C PHE A 274 14.95 -5.98 -16.24
N SER A 275 15.34 -4.87 -15.61
CA SER A 275 16.66 -4.27 -15.84
C SER A 275 17.81 -5.20 -15.47
N ARG A 276 17.64 -6.01 -14.42
CA ARG A 276 18.62 -7.00 -13.99
C ARG A 276 18.67 -8.19 -14.94
N TYR A 277 17.50 -8.69 -15.32
CA TYR A 277 17.35 -9.75 -16.32
C TYR A 277 18.08 -9.42 -17.63
N ILE A 278 17.85 -8.23 -18.20
CA ILE A 278 18.53 -7.81 -19.43
C ILE A 278 20.04 -7.66 -19.21
N ARG A 279 20.48 -7.05 -18.09
CA ARG A 279 21.92 -6.90 -17.79
C ARG A 279 22.62 -8.25 -17.72
N GLN A 280 22.01 -9.26 -17.09
CA GLN A 280 22.58 -10.61 -17.02
C GLN A 280 22.78 -11.21 -18.41
N LEU A 281 21.77 -11.13 -19.29
CA LEU A 281 21.89 -11.61 -20.67
C LEU A 281 23.01 -10.89 -21.45
N ARG A 282 23.11 -9.56 -21.30
CA ARG A 282 24.18 -8.77 -21.92
C ARG A 282 25.56 -9.16 -21.41
N VAL A 283 25.71 -9.38 -20.10
CA VAL A 283 26.98 -9.78 -19.47
C VAL A 283 27.37 -11.19 -19.88
N GLU A 284 26.43 -12.14 -19.96
CA GLU A 284 26.71 -13.50 -20.42
C GLU A 284 27.19 -13.52 -21.89
N GLU A 285 26.57 -12.77 -22.78
CA GLU A 285 27.09 -12.62 -24.15
C GLU A 285 28.45 -11.89 -24.18
N ALA A 286 28.66 -10.88 -23.32
CA ALA A 286 29.95 -10.20 -23.22
C ALA A 286 31.06 -11.15 -22.75
N LYS A 287 30.81 -12.04 -21.79
CA LYS A 287 31.76 -13.08 -21.36
C LYS A 287 32.18 -13.94 -22.56
N ARG A 288 31.22 -14.39 -23.36
CA ARG A 288 31.48 -15.18 -24.57
C ARG A 288 32.36 -14.43 -25.58
N LEU A 289 32.02 -13.18 -25.88
CA LEU A 289 32.76 -12.35 -26.84
C LEU A 289 34.16 -11.97 -26.33
N LEU A 290 34.33 -11.73 -25.03
CA LEU A 290 35.63 -11.43 -24.42
C LEU A 290 36.66 -12.54 -24.64
N LEU A 291 36.22 -13.80 -24.72
CA LEU A 291 37.05 -14.97 -24.95
C LEU A 291 37.20 -15.29 -26.45
N ALA A 292 36.12 -15.16 -27.21
CA ALA A 292 36.10 -15.46 -28.64
C ALA A 292 36.87 -14.42 -29.49
N GLU A 293 36.91 -13.16 -29.03
CA GLU A 293 37.50 -12.03 -29.76
C GLU A 293 38.59 -11.33 -28.93
N PRO A 294 39.77 -11.97 -28.75
CA PRO A 294 40.84 -11.42 -27.91
C PRO A 294 41.37 -10.07 -28.40
N GLN A 295 41.27 -9.81 -29.71
CA GLN A 295 41.72 -8.56 -30.35
C GLN A 295 40.71 -7.41 -30.24
N ALA A 296 39.43 -7.69 -29.96
CA ALA A 296 38.42 -6.65 -29.81
C ALA A 296 38.65 -5.87 -28.50
N SER A 297 38.45 -4.55 -28.51
CA SER A 297 38.57 -3.75 -27.29
C SER A 297 37.42 -4.09 -26.33
N VAL A 298 37.69 -4.04 -25.02
CA VAL A 298 36.68 -4.32 -23.98
C VAL A 298 35.48 -3.37 -24.10
N LEU A 299 35.74 -2.11 -24.49
CA LEU A 299 34.69 -1.13 -24.77
C LEU A 299 33.84 -1.53 -25.97
N ALA A 300 34.45 -1.91 -27.09
CA ALA A 300 33.71 -2.33 -28.29
C ALA A 300 32.78 -3.51 -28.00
N ILE A 301 33.25 -4.49 -27.21
CA ILE A 301 32.40 -5.61 -26.77
C ILE A 301 31.23 -5.11 -25.93
N GLY A 302 31.48 -4.25 -24.93
CA GLY A 302 30.43 -3.69 -24.09
C GLY A 302 29.35 -2.96 -24.90
N LEU A 303 29.73 -2.17 -25.88
CA LEU A 303 28.79 -1.49 -26.78
C LEU A 303 28.03 -2.49 -27.67
N SER A 304 28.72 -3.51 -28.20
CA SER A 304 28.11 -4.52 -29.10
C SER A 304 27.04 -5.40 -28.44
N VAL A 305 27.04 -5.49 -27.10
CA VAL A 305 26.02 -6.21 -26.34
C VAL A 305 24.92 -5.29 -25.81
N GLY A 306 24.89 -4.02 -26.24
CA GLY A 306 23.80 -3.09 -25.97
C GLY A 306 23.97 -2.18 -24.76
N PHE A 307 25.17 -2.05 -24.18
CA PHE A 307 25.44 -0.99 -23.20
C PHE A 307 25.76 0.33 -23.89
N ASN A 308 25.21 1.43 -23.36
CA ASN A 308 25.35 2.77 -23.94
C ASN A 308 26.67 3.44 -23.52
N THR A 309 27.24 3.03 -22.38
CA THR A 309 28.45 3.64 -21.81
C THR A 309 29.38 2.61 -21.18
N GLN A 310 30.68 2.92 -21.17
CA GLN A 310 31.69 2.09 -20.54
C GLN A 310 31.44 1.90 -19.03
N SER A 311 31.05 2.96 -18.33
CA SER A 311 30.81 2.92 -16.89
C SER A 311 29.66 1.97 -16.54
N ASN A 312 28.56 2.01 -17.31
CA ASN A 312 27.42 1.11 -17.09
C ASN A 312 27.80 -0.35 -17.35
N PHE A 313 28.57 -0.61 -18.40
CA PHE A 313 29.07 -1.95 -18.70
C PHE A 313 29.97 -2.48 -17.58
N TYR A 314 30.98 -1.71 -17.15
CA TYR A 314 31.93 -2.14 -16.12
C TYR A 314 31.24 -2.37 -14.77
N ALA A 315 30.28 -1.53 -14.39
CA ALA A 315 29.49 -1.69 -13.18
C ALA A 315 28.66 -2.98 -13.22
N ALA A 316 27.89 -3.20 -14.31
CA ALA A 316 27.06 -4.39 -14.47
C ALA A 316 27.90 -5.68 -14.51
N PHE A 317 29.04 -5.67 -15.20
CA PHE A 317 29.92 -6.83 -15.30
C PHE A 317 30.53 -7.18 -13.93
N ARG A 318 30.98 -6.18 -13.16
CA ARG A 318 31.46 -6.41 -11.78
C ARG A 318 30.37 -6.93 -10.87
N GLU A 319 29.15 -6.39 -10.96
CA GLU A 319 28.01 -6.86 -10.17
C GLU A 319 27.69 -8.33 -10.47
N CYS A 320 27.70 -8.74 -11.74
CA CYS A 320 27.31 -10.09 -12.14
C CYS A 320 28.44 -11.13 -11.99
N VAL A 321 29.69 -10.73 -12.22
CA VAL A 321 30.84 -11.65 -12.33
C VAL A 321 31.84 -11.50 -11.17
N GLY A 322 31.75 -10.41 -10.39
CA GLY A 322 32.64 -10.12 -9.26
C GLY A 322 33.99 -9.51 -9.65
N MET A 323 34.28 -9.29 -10.93
CA MET A 323 35.54 -8.71 -11.41
C MET A 323 35.34 -7.82 -12.64
N ALA A 324 36.35 -7.04 -13.02
CA ALA A 324 36.27 -6.19 -14.21
C ALA A 324 36.39 -7.03 -15.50
N PRO A 325 35.75 -6.63 -16.62
CA PRO A 325 35.74 -7.39 -17.86
C PRO A 325 37.13 -7.63 -18.45
N GLY A 326 38.03 -6.65 -18.35
CA GLY A 326 39.42 -6.81 -18.77
C GLY A 326 40.22 -7.79 -17.90
N GLN A 327 39.88 -7.91 -16.61
CA GLN A 327 40.49 -8.88 -15.71
C GLN A 327 39.93 -10.29 -15.97
N TYR A 328 38.62 -10.40 -16.23
CA TYR A 328 37.99 -11.63 -16.66
C TYR A 328 38.66 -12.21 -17.91
N ARG A 329 38.92 -11.38 -18.92
CA ARG A 329 39.66 -11.80 -20.13
C ARG A 329 41.06 -12.33 -19.81
N LYS A 330 41.82 -11.63 -18.96
CA LYS A 330 43.19 -12.04 -18.60
C LYS A 330 43.24 -13.35 -17.82
N ASN A 331 42.25 -13.61 -16.98
CA ASN A 331 42.21 -14.82 -16.15
C ASN A 331 41.76 -16.07 -16.90
N ALA A 332 41.08 -15.90 -18.05
CA ALA A 332 40.54 -16.98 -18.85
C ALA A 332 41.35 -17.26 -20.13
N ALA A 333 42.36 -16.44 -20.42
CA ALA A 333 43.39 -16.67 -21.44
C ALA A 333 44.55 -17.46 -20.82
#